data_AF-Q9CUC5-F1
#
_entry.id   AF-Q9CUC5-F1
#
_cell.length_a   1.000
_cell.length_b   1.000
_cell.length_c   1.000
_cell.angle_alpha   90.00
_cell.angle_beta   90.00
_cell.angle_gamma   90.00
#
_symmetry.space_group_name_H-M   'P 1'
#
loop_
_entity.id
_entity.type
_entity.pdbx_description
1 polymer ?
#
loop_
_entity_poly.entity_id
_entity_poly.type
_entity_poly.pdbx_seq_one_letter_code
_entity_poly.pdbx_strand_id
1 'polypeptide(L)'
;MKKILVHGVKEKTPLGFCDVPRKNLLDFLRDMKSISVPNEPRYKPLRKIHQAASHGDTERLQRMISLGKHSVHDRDFKERTALHFACACGQVEVVSILLRNNCDIDAADMNFITPLMKAVQNWTYECVCILLKHGADPNRKDKNGNTSLHYAVSEDNQTLAKCLLKYSANMEQKNKDGFTPLLLALKENKIEMAKFLVKMGANIHVFDDMRRNTLLYAIRWDSKDMVNLLLDEGIDFFFRDVFGWTALRYAIEGTSKGSREILMNYDEMLRRKNKDGIPEYKFFEDKSLDKHPNNPTSGSTFPKSNENACKFDDELDISKYVLGTCPNNIHGAGEEG
;
A
#
# COMPACT_ATOMS: atom_id res chain seq x y z
N MET A 1 -27.09 9.16 -54.53
CA MET A 1 -26.16 8.01 -54.57
C MET A 1 -25.69 7.71 -53.16
N LYS A 2 -25.86 6.47 -52.68
CA LYS A 2 -25.28 5.97 -51.42
C LYS A 2 -23.76 5.84 -51.59
N LYS A 3 -22.98 6.26 -50.60
CA LYS A 3 -21.65 5.70 -50.34
C LYS A 3 -21.62 5.17 -48.92
N ILE A 4 -21.60 3.84 -48.84
CA ILE A 4 -21.26 3.08 -47.65
C ILE A 4 -19.75 3.29 -47.46
N LEU A 5 -19.31 3.77 -46.30
CA LEU A 5 -17.91 3.64 -45.88
C LEU A 5 -17.87 2.78 -44.61
N VAL A 6 -17.55 1.51 -44.84
CA VAL A 6 -17.09 0.57 -43.82
C VAL A 6 -15.80 1.15 -43.22
N HIS A 7 -15.81 1.50 -41.93
CA HIS A 7 -14.57 1.81 -41.22
C HIS A 7 -14.15 0.59 -40.41
N GLY A 8 -12.97 0.11 -40.79
CA GLY A 8 -12.37 -1.13 -40.35
C GLY A 8 -12.16 -1.24 -38.85
N VAL A 9 -12.30 -2.48 -38.41
CA VAL A 9 -11.81 -3.04 -37.16
C VAL A 9 -10.35 -2.62 -36.98
N LYS A 10 -10.05 -1.86 -35.92
CA LYS A 10 -8.68 -1.75 -35.41
C LYS A 10 -8.50 -2.84 -34.38
N GLU A 11 -7.89 -3.93 -34.81
CA GLU A 11 -7.26 -4.90 -33.92
C GLU A 11 -6.25 -4.17 -33.04
N LYS A 12 -6.48 -4.16 -31.72
CA LYS A 12 -5.44 -3.92 -30.73
C LYS A 12 -5.13 -5.27 -30.11
N THR A 13 -3.94 -5.79 -30.40
CA THR A 13 -3.43 -7.06 -29.87
C THR A 13 -3.14 -6.96 -28.35
N PRO A 14 -2.99 -8.08 -27.65
CA PRO A 14 -2.95 -8.13 -26.17
C PRO A 14 -1.66 -7.62 -25.52
N LEU A 15 -0.73 -7.00 -26.27
CA LEU A 15 0.59 -6.60 -25.80
C LEU A 15 0.89 -5.13 -26.16
N GLY A 16 0.68 -4.28 -25.15
CA GLY A 16 1.03 -2.85 -24.98
C GLY A 16 1.61 -2.01 -26.12
N PHE A 17 1.03 -0.82 -26.31
CA PHE A 17 1.75 0.42 -26.64
C PHE A 17 1.04 1.63 -26.01
N CYS A 18 1.83 2.52 -25.41
CA CYS A 18 1.39 3.76 -24.77
C CYS A 18 0.80 4.74 -25.79
N ASP A 19 -0.45 5.15 -25.61
CA ASP A 19 -1.02 6.32 -26.29
C ASP A 19 -0.77 7.57 -25.41
N VAL A 20 0.39 8.22 -25.55
CA VAL A 20 0.56 9.60 -25.09
C VAL A 20 0.11 10.52 -26.24
N PRO A 21 -0.84 11.44 -26.05
CA PRO A 21 -1.14 12.43 -27.08
C PRO A 21 0.08 13.31 -27.30
N ARG A 22 0.67 13.27 -28.50
CA ARG A 22 1.74 14.19 -28.92
C ARG A 22 1.16 15.60 -28.99
N LYS A 23 1.35 16.41 -27.94
CA LYS A 23 1.27 17.87 -28.06
C LYS A 23 2.33 18.32 -29.07
N ASN A 24 1.94 19.13 -30.05
CA ASN A 24 2.91 19.73 -30.96
C ASN A 24 3.74 20.80 -30.20
N LEU A 25 4.93 21.13 -30.71
CA LEU A 25 5.86 22.08 -30.07
C LEU A 25 5.22 23.48 -29.86
N LEU A 26 4.26 23.87 -30.70
CA LEU A 26 3.56 25.14 -30.61
C LEU A 26 2.58 25.19 -29.43
N ASP A 27 1.89 24.08 -29.13
CA ASP A 27 1.03 23.95 -27.96
C ASP A 27 1.84 23.89 -26.67
N PHE A 28 3.02 23.27 -26.68
CA PHE A 28 3.97 23.29 -25.56
C PHE A 28 4.51 24.71 -25.27
N LEU A 29 4.83 25.48 -26.32
CA LEU A 29 5.35 26.85 -26.18
C LEU A 29 4.26 27.89 -25.81
N ARG A 30 2.98 27.61 -26.13
CA ARG A 30 1.84 28.45 -25.74
C ARG A 30 1.57 28.34 -24.23
N ASP A 31 1.67 27.14 -23.66
CA ASP A 31 1.53 26.89 -22.22
C ASP A 31 2.64 27.58 -21.39
N MET A 32 3.83 27.81 -21.98
CA MET A 32 4.95 28.50 -21.32
C MET A 32 4.80 30.02 -21.26
N LYS A 33 4.05 30.64 -22.21
CA LYS A 33 3.91 32.10 -22.30
C LYS A 33 2.89 32.70 -21.32
N SER A 34 2.07 31.89 -20.67
CA SER A 34 1.07 32.35 -19.67
C SER A 34 1.53 32.22 -18.22
N ILE A 35 2.80 31.85 -17.96
CA ILE A 35 3.34 31.87 -16.60
C ILE A 35 3.83 33.28 -16.30
N SER A 36 2.94 34.14 -15.82
CA SER A 36 3.35 35.30 -15.03
C SER A 36 3.98 34.77 -13.74
N VAL A 37 5.31 34.67 -13.70
CA VAL A 37 6.05 34.27 -12.49
C VAL A 37 5.97 35.43 -11.50
N PRO A 38 5.30 35.30 -10.34
CA PRO A 38 5.48 36.26 -9.27
C PRO A 38 6.89 36.06 -8.70
N ASN A 39 7.62 37.16 -8.60
CA ASN A 39 8.87 37.28 -7.85
C ASN A 39 8.73 36.70 -6.44
N GLU A 40 9.48 35.65 -6.12
CA GLU A 40 10.28 35.57 -4.88
C GLU A 40 11.22 34.34 -4.90
N PRO A 41 12.53 34.52 -4.65
CA PRO A 41 13.45 33.41 -4.46
C PRO A 41 13.48 33.02 -2.98
N ARG A 42 13.16 31.77 -2.63
CA ARG A 42 13.54 31.21 -1.32
C ARG A 42 14.01 29.77 -1.46
N TYR A 43 15.22 29.58 -1.99
CA TYR A 43 16.03 28.42 -1.61
C TYR A 43 16.27 28.51 -0.10
N LYS A 44 15.42 27.84 0.68
CA LYS A 44 15.61 27.65 2.13
C LYS A 44 16.63 26.52 2.27
N PRO A 45 17.89 26.79 2.67
CA PRO A 45 18.86 25.72 2.89
C PRO A 45 18.28 24.71 3.89
N LEU A 46 18.57 23.42 3.66
CA LEU A 46 18.25 22.33 4.58
C LEU A 46 18.50 22.81 6.02
N ARG A 47 17.47 22.97 6.86
CA ARG A 47 17.70 23.45 8.24
C ARG A 47 18.66 22.48 8.92
N LYS A 48 19.61 22.99 9.71
CA LYS A 48 20.72 22.19 10.29
C LYS A 48 20.24 20.97 11.08
N ILE A 49 19.03 21.01 11.64
CA ILE A 49 18.40 19.88 12.32
C ILE A 49 18.14 18.68 11.39
N HIS A 50 17.76 18.91 10.13
CA HIS A 50 17.57 17.84 9.15
C HIS A 50 18.90 17.17 8.77
N GLN A 51 19.96 17.98 8.65
CA GLN A 51 21.30 17.45 8.38
C GLN A 51 21.80 16.63 9.56
N ALA A 52 21.67 17.13 10.79
CA ALA A 52 22.04 16.36 11.98
C ALA A 52 21.26 15.03 12.03
N ALA A 53 19.96 15.09 11.73
CA ALA A 53 19.12 13.90 11.68
C ALA A 53 19.50 12.89 10.59
N SER A 54 19.88 13.33 9.39
CA SER A 54 20.29 12.42 8.31
C SER A 54 21.65 11.77 8.56
N HIS A 55 22.57 12.49 9.23
CA HIS A 55 23.93 12.01 9.50
C HIS A 55 24.03 11.19 10.80
N GLY A 56 22.96 11.10 11.59
CA GLY A 56 23.01 10.40 12.89
C GLY A 56 23.72 11.20 13.99
N ASP A 57 23.90 12.52 13.83
CA ASP A 57 24.63 13.38 14.76
C ASP A 57 23.74 13.71 15.97
N THR A 58 23.66 12.77 16.91
CA THR A 58 22.80 12.81 18.09
C THR A 58 23.17 13.96 19.04
N GLU A 59 24.46 14.20 19.27
CA GLU A 59 24.93 15.28 20.15
C GLU A 59 24.53 16.65 19.60
N ARG A 60 24.76 16.89 18.32
CA ARG A 60 24.40 18.15 17.67
C ARG A 60 22.89 18.34 17.64
N LEU A 61 22.14 17.27 17.38
CA LEU A 61 20.68 17.29 17.41
C LEU A 61 20.16 17.68 18.80
N GLN A 62 20.61 16.99 19.86
CA GLN A 62 20.21 17.29 21.24
C GLN A 62 20.57 18.71 21.63
N ARG A 63 21.78 19.18 21.29
CA ARG A 63 22.22 20.56 21.56
C ARG A 63 21.36 21.59 20.83
N MET A 64 20.92 21.31 19.61
CA MET A 64 20.03 22.21 18.85
C MET A 64 18.65 22.33 19.49
N ILE A 65 18.10 21.20 19.96
CA ILE A 65 16.80 21.13 20.62
C ILE A 65 16.85 21.82 21.99
N SER A 66 17.86 21.51 22.82
CA SER A 66 18.00 22.07 24.18
C SER A 66 18.28 23.57 24.20
N LEU A 67 19.02 24.09 23.22
CA LEU A 67 19.21 25.54 23.06
C LEU A 67 18.00 26.27 22.47
N GLY A 68 16.92 25.56 22.10
CA GLY A 68 15.73 26.14 21.49
C GLY A 68 15.96 26.78 20.11
N LYS A 69 17.12 26.53 19.48
CA LYS A 69 17.49 27.15 18.19
C LYS A 69 16.71 26.54 17.02
N HIS A 70 16.38 25.26 17.11
CA HIS A 70 15.61 24.52 16.09
C HIS A 70 14.52 23.71 16.77
N SER A 71 13.33 23.69 16.16
CA SER A 71 12.21 22.88 16.64
C SER A 71 12.24 21.49 16.02
N VAL A 72 11.81 20.46 16.75
CA VAL A 72 11.59 19.12 16.18
C VAL A 72 10.49 19.10 15.11
N HIS A 73 9.64 20.14 15.08
CA HIS A 73 8.60 20.34 14.07
C HIS A 73 9.07 21.19 12.88
N ASP A 74 10.35 21.57 12.84
CA ASP A 74 10.90 22.30 11.71
C ASP A 74 10.72 21.50 10.42
N ARG A 75 10.22 22.18 9.37
CA ARG A 75 9.97 21.61 8.06
C ARG A 75 10.91 22.20 7.00
N ASP A 76 11.33 21.37 6.05
CA ASP A 76 12.03 21.80 4.84
C ASP A 76 11.07 22.32 3.76
N PHE A 77 11.58 22.64 2.57
CA PHE A 77 10.75 23.15 1.46
C PHE A 77 9.80 22.12 0.85
N LYS A 78 9.94 20.83 1.18
CA LYS A 78 9.01 19.76 0.83
C LYS A 78 8.12 19.36 2.00
N GLU A 79 8.07 20.19 3.05
CA GLU A 79 7.34 19.94 4.29
C GLU A 79 7.84 18.74 5.11
N ARG A 80 9.04 18.23 4.83
CA ARG A 80 9.63 17.10 5.56
C ARG A 80 10.22 17.58 6.87
N THR A 81 9.99 16.83 7.94
CA THR A 81 10.57 17.05 9.28
C THR A 81 11.89 16.30 9.45
N ALA A 82 12.66 16.61 10.50
CA ALA A 82 13.87 15.87 10.87
C ALA A 82 13.63 14.34 10.99
N LEU A 83 12.43 13.94 11.46
CA LEU A 83 12.06 12.53 11.60
C LEU A 83 12.03 11.80 10.25
N HIS A 84 11.58 12.46 9.16
CA HIS A 84 11.62 11.86 7.82
C HIS A 84 13.03 11.50 7.38
N PHE A 85 14.00 12.38 7.66
CA PHE A 85 15.40 12.15 7.27
C PHE A 85 16.05 11.08 8.14
N ALA A 86 15.79 11.10 9.45
CA ALA A 86 16.26 10.07 10.37
C ALA A 86 15.77 8.67 9.94
N CYS A 87 14.48 8.56 9.63
CA CYS A 87 13.86 7.32 9.16
C CYS A 87 14.37 6.90 7.78
N ALA A 88 14.54 7.82 6.83
CA ALA A 88 15.09 7.49 5.51
C ALA A 88 16.54 6.99 5.57
N CYS A 89 17.33 7.48 6.53
CA CYS A 89 18.73 7.11 6.71
C CYS A 89 18.97 6.01 7.76
N GLY A 90 17.91 5.50 8.41
CA GLY A 90 18.01 4.43 9.41
C GLY A 90 18.65 4.84 10.73
N GLN A 91 18.57 6.13 11.10
CA GLN A 91 19.23 6.69 12.28
C GLN A 91 18.38 6.45 13.54
N VAL A 92 18.46 5.24 14.10
CA VAL A 92 17.62 4.75 15.21
C VAL A 92 17.68 5.62 16.46
N GLU A 93 18.88 6.03 16.87
CA GLU A 93 19.08 6.86 18.06
C GLU A 93 18.48 8.26 17.85
N VAL A 94 18.62 8.83 16.64
CA VAL A 94 18.00 10.10 16.27
C VAL A 94 16.48 10.00 16.30
N VAL A 95 15.90 8.93 15.73
CA VAL A 95 14.44 8.68 15.80
C VAL A 95 13.98 8.66 17.26
N SER A 96 14.68 7.92 18.12
CA SER A 96 14.36 7.84 19.55
C SER A 96 14.44 9.21 20.24
N ILE A 97 15.45 10.03 19.93
CA ILE A 97 15.58 11.39 20.48
C ILE A 97 14.42 12.28 20.02
N LEU A 98 14.07 12.26 18.73
CA LEU A 98 12.99 13.08 18.18
C LEU A 98 11.64 12.72 18.80
N LEU A 99 11.35 11.42 18.96
CA LEU A 99 10.11 10.94 19.58
C LEU A 99 10.00 11.34 21.06
N ARG A 100 11.09 11.25 21.83
CA ARG A 100 11.15 11.71 23.23
C ARG A 100 10.93 13.22 23.39
N ASN A 101 11.17 13.99 22.32
CA ASN A 101 10.93 15.44 22.28
C ASN A 101 9.58 15.79 21.63
N ASN A 102 8.62 14.86 21.64
CA ASN A 102 7.24 15.05 21.19
C ASN A 102 7.12 15.56 19.74
N CYS A 103 7.97 15.06 18.83
CA CYS A 103 7.79 15.35 17.42
C CYS A 103 6.46 14.77 16.89
N ASP A 104 5.95 15.34 15.80
CA ASP A 104 4.77 14.79 15.11
C ASP A 104 5.18 13.51 14.36
N ILE A 105 4.78 12.36 14.91
CA ILE A 105 5.16 11.03 14.42
C ILE A 105 4.59 10.72 13.02
N ASP A 106 3.40 11.28 12.73
CA ASP A 106 2.67 11.12 11.47
C ASP A 106 2.70 12.38 10.60
N ALA A 107 3.73 13.22 10.82
CA ALA A 107 3.97 14.41 10.02
C ALA A 107 3.96 14.05 8.53
N ALA A 108 3.15 14.74 7.74
CA ALA A 108 3.06 14.50 6.31
C ALA A 108 3.89 15.54 5.54
N ASP A 109 4.68 15.08 4.57
CA ASP A 109 5.33 15.93 3.58
C ASP A 109 4.34 16.44 2.50
N MET A 110 4.80 17.20 1.49
CA MET A 110 3.91 17.73 0.42
C MET A 110 3.17 16.65 -0.39
N ASN A 111 3.63 15.40 -0.35
CA ASN A 111 2.99 14.26 -0.99
C ASN A 111 2.23 13.39 0.01
N PHE A 112 1.99 13.89 1.22
CA PHE A 112 1.41 13.16 2.35
C PHE A 112 2.20 11.90 2.76
N ILE A 113 3.49 11.86 2.44
CA ILE A 113 4.36 10.76 2.88
C ILE A 113 4.71 10.99 4.34
N THR A 114 4.57 9.95 5.17
CA THR A 114 4.93 9.99 6.59
C THR A 114 6.36 9.46 6.84
N PRO A 115 6.96 9.69 8.02
CA PRO A 115 8.24 9.09 8.38
C PRO A 115 8.22 7.56 8.35
N LEU A 116 7.09 6.95 8.75
CA LEU A 116 6.90 5.50 8.68
C LEU A 116 6.99 4.99 7.23
N MET A 117 6.34 5.66 6.28
CA MET A 117 6.46 5.31 4.86
C MET A 117 7.89 5.46 4.37
N LYS A 118 8.63 6.50 4.81
CA LYS A 118 10.05 6.65 4.48
C LYS A 118 10.90 5.53 5.06
N ALA A 119 10.64 5.10 6.28
CA ALA A 119 11.33 3.98 6.90
C ALA A 119 11.09 2.68 6.12
N VAL A 120 9.84 2.45 5.67
CA VAL A 120 9.48 1.29 4.85
C VAL A 120 10.17 1.33 3.48
N GLN A 121 10.14 2.47 2.78
CA GLN A 121 10.79 2.66 1.47
C GLN A 121 12.31 2.42 1.51
N ASN A 122 12.96 2.71 2.63
CA ASN A 122 14.42 2.58 2.77
C ASN A 122 14.82 1.32 3.57
N TRP A 123 13.85 0.44 3.86
CA TRP A 123 14.06 -0.84 4.53
C TRP A 123 14.72 -0.73 5.92
N THR A 124 14.44 0.36 6.63
CA THR A 124 15.01 0.62 7.95
C THR A 124 14.12 -0.02 9.02
N TYR A 125 14.20 -1.35 9.14
CA TYR A 125 13.33 -2.17 9.99
C TYR A 125 13.20 -1.68 11.43
N GLU A 126 14.31 -1.31 12.06
CA GLU A 126 14.30 -0.88 13.46
C GLU A 126 13.56 0.45 13.63
N CYS A 127 13.73 1.38 12.69
CA CYS A 127 12.92 2.62 12.67
C CYS A 127 11.44 2.33 12.48
N VAL A 128 11.06 1.38 11.60
CA VAL A 128 9.65 0.96 11.42
C VAL A 128 9.08 0.42 12.73
N CYS A 129 9.80 -0.49 13.38
CA CYS A 129 9.38 -1.07 14.66
C CYS A 129 9.22 -0.01 15.76
N ILE A 130 10.18 0.92 15.89
CA ILE A 130 10.13 1.99 16.89
C ILE A 130 8.94 2.92 16.63
N LEU A 131 8.75 3.38 15.39
CA LEU A 131 7.63 4.25 15.06
C LEU A 131 6.27 3.60 15.38
N LEU A 132 6.09 2.34 14.98
CA LEU A 132 4.84 1.61 15.26
C LEU A 132 4.62 1.39 16.76
N LYS A 133 5.67 1.06 17.52
CA LYS A 133 5.61 0.95 18.99
C LYS A 133 5.23 2.26 19.67
N HIS A 134 5.64 3.39 19.09
CA HIS A 134 5.30 4.73 19.57
C HIS A 134 3.97 5.27 19.01
N GLY A 135 3.20 4.43 18.30
CA GLY A 135 1.84 4.77 17.87
C GLY A 135 1.73 5.45 16.52
N ALA A 136 2.72 5.34 15.63
CA ALA A 136 2.60 5.80 14.25
C ALA A 136 1.45 5.06 13.55
N ASP A 137 0.58 5.77 12.83
CA ASP A 137 -0.54 5.17 12.12
C ASP A 137 -0.09 4.54 10.78
N PRO A 138 -0.10 3.20 10.63
CA PRO A 138 0.29 2.55 9.37
C PRO A 138 -0.72 2.75 8.23
N ASN A 139 -1.92 3.28 8.52
CA ASN A 139 -3.01 3.45 7.58
C ASN A 139 -3.11 4.86 7.00
N ARG A 140 -2.18 5.76 7.37
CA ARG A 140 -2.00 7.06 6.70
C ARG A 140 -1.79 6.81 5.21
N LYS A 141 -2.32 7.72 4.40
CA LYS A 141 -2.29 7.61 2.94
C LYS A 141 -1.51 8.76 2.34
N ASP A 142 -0.69 8.43 1.37
CA ASP A 142 -0.02 9.42 0.56
C ASP A 142 -0.98 10.06 -0.46
N LYS A 143 -0.44 10.96 -1.30
CA LYS A 143 -1.18 11.62 -2.37
C LYS A 143 -1.79 10.65 -3.39
N ASN A 144 -1.28 9.42 -3.52
CA ASN A 144 -1.79 8.37 -4.41
C ASN A 144 -2.70 7.37 -3.69
N GLY A 145 -3.00 7.58 -2.41
CA GLY A 145 -3.80 6.67 -1.60
C GLY A 145 -3.03 5.46 -1.08
N ASN A 146 -1.71 5.38 -1.30
CA ASN A 146 -0.89 4.27 -0.83
C ASN A 146 -0.63 4.42 0.68
N THR A 147 -0.74 3.30 1.39
CA THR A 147 -0.35 3.17 2.81
C THR A 147 1.06 2.59 2.94
N SER A 148 1.59 2.53 4.16
CA SER A 148 2.86 1.85 4.44
C SER A 148 2.87 0.39 3.97
N LEU A 149 1.74 -0.31 4.02
CA LEU A 149 1.63 -1.69 3.53
C LEU A 149 1.73 -1.78 1.99
N HIS A 150 1.20 -0.80 1.25
CA HIS A 150 1.38 -0.74 -0.20
C HIS A 150 2.87 -0.59 -0.57
N TYR A 151 3.59 0.27 0.17
CA TYR A 151 5.03 0.42 -0.01
C TYR A 151 5.79 -0.88 0.29
N ALA A 152 5.48 -1.57 1.40
CA ALA A 152 6.10 -2.86 1.71
C ALA A 152 5.84 -3.92 0.62
N VAL A 153 4.66 -3.89 -0.02
CA VAL A 153 4.32 -4.76 -1.15
C VAL A 153 5.11 -4.43 -2.40
N SER A 154 5.21 -3.16 -2.80
CA SER A 154 5.99 -2.76 -3.98
C SER A 154 7.49 -3.05 -3.83
N GLU A 155 7.99 -2.95 -2.60
CA GLU A 155 9.36 -3.34 -2.23
C GLU A 155 9.54 -4.87 -2.08
N ASP A 156 8.47 -5.67 -2.21
CA ASP A 156 8.46 -7.13 -2.07
C ASP A 156 9.04 -7.62 -0.72
N ASN A 157 8.79 -6.85 0.34
CA ASN A 157 9.41 -7.06 1.64
C ASN A 157 8.42 -7.66 2.67
N GLN A 158 8.37 -8.99 2.74
CA GLN A 158 7.45 -9.72 3.62
C GLN A 158 7.69 -9.45 5.10
N THR A 159 8.93 -9.17 5.50
CA THR A 159 9.28 -8.87 6.89
C THR A 159 8.68 -7.53 7.32
N LEU A 160 8.77 -6.49 6.48
CA LEU A 160 8.10 -5.21 6.72
C LEU A 160 6.59 -5.34 6.68
N ALA A 161 6.04 -6.08 5.72
CA ALA A 161 4.61 -6.35 5.65
C ALA A 161 4.11 -7.04 6.92
N LYS A 162 4.78 -8.12 7.37
CA LYS A 162 4.48 -8.83 8.63
C LYS A 162 4.50 -7.87 9.83
N CYS A 163 5.52 -7.00 9.92
CA CYS A 163 5.60 -6.01 10.98
C CYS A 163 4.41 -5.04 10.95
N LEU A 164 4.10 -4.45 9.79
CA LEU A 164 2.97 -3.54 9.64
C LEU A 164 1.62 -4.19 9.99
N LEU A 165 1.40 -5.44 9.57
CA LEU A 165 0.19 -6.20 9.90
C LEU A 165 0.06 -6.47 11.40
N LYS A 166 1.17 -6.76 12.09
CA LYS A 166 1.19 -6.91 13.56
C LYS A 166 0.70 -5.64 14.27
N TYR A 167 0.90 -4.46 13.67
CA TYR A 167 0.43 -3.17 14.19
C TYR A 167 -0.83 -2.67 13.48
N SER A 168 -1.72 -3.57 13.04
CA SER A 168 -3.06 -3.23 12.51
C SER A 168 -3.06 -2.41 11.21
N ALA A 169 -2.07 -2.63 10.33
CA ALA A 169 -2.17 -2.15 8.96
C ALA A 169 -3.32 -2.84 8.21
N ASN A 170 -4.14 -2.07 7.50
CA ASN A 170 -5.31 -2.56 6.79
C ASN A 170 -4.92 -3.23 5.46
N MET A 171 -5.10 -4.55 5.39
CA MET A 171 -4.87 -5.37 4.19
C MET A 171 -5.82 -5.08 3.03
N GLU A 172 -6.97 -4.46 3.30
CA GLU A 172 -8.04 -4.20 2.33
C GLU A 172 -8.12 -2.73 1.92
N GLN A 173 -7.20 -1.90 2.40
CA GLN A 173 -7.17 -0.49 2.00
C GLN A 173 -6.85 -0.39 0.51
N LYS A 174 -7.76 0.20 -0.26
CA LYS A 174 -7.51 0.51 -1.67
C LYS A 174 -6.73 1.82 -1.83
N ASN A 175 -5.79 1.86 -2.76
CA ASN A 175 -5.19 3.11 -3.24
C ASN A 175 -6.10 3.82 -4.26
N LYS A 176 -5.65 4.95 -4.83
CA LYS A 176 -6.46 5.72 -5.79
C LYS A 176 -6.73 4.99 -7.11
N ASP A 177 -5.92 4.00 -7.46
CA ASP A 177 -6.12 3.14 -8.62
C ASP A 177 -7.04 1.94 -8.30
N GLY A 178 -7.64 1.91 -7.10
CA GLY A 178 -8.55 0.84 -6.68
C GLY A 178 -7.86 -0.46 -6.24
N PHE A 179 -6.53 -0.50 -6.17
CA PHE A 179 -5.79 -1.70 -5.79
C PHE A 179 -5.69 -1.83 -4.27
N THR A 180 -6.07 -3.00 -3.74
CA THR A 180 -5.64 -3.45 -2.41
C THR A 180 -4.17 -3.90 -2.46
N PRO A 181 -3.47 -4.01 -1.31
CA PRO A 181 -2.16 -4.62 -1.23
C PRO A 181 -2.01 -5.96 -1.98
N LEU A 182 -3.00 -6.87 -1.87
CA LEU A 182 -2.98 -8.15 -2.58
C LEU A 182 -3.05 -7.96 -4.10
N LEU A 183 -3.96 -7.11 -4.57
CA LEU A 183 -4.14 -6.87 -6.00
C LEU A 183 -2.94 -6.10 -6.60
N LEU A 184 -2.31 -5.22 -5.82
CA LEU A 184 -1.06 -4.55 -6.18
C LEU A 184 0.09 -5.55 -6.34
N ALA A 185 0.27 -6.46 -5.39
CA ALA A 185 1.29 -7.52 -5.45
C ALA A 185 1.13 -8.34 -6.74
N LEU A 186 -0.10 -8.75 -7.05
CA LEU A 186 -0.41 -9.49 -8.27
C LEU A 186 -0.23 -8.66 -9.54
N LYS A 187 -0.57 -7.36 -9.53
CA LYS A 187 -0.32 -6.44 -10.64
C LYS A 187 1.16 -6.29 -10.95
N GLU A 188 2.01 -6.26 -9.93
CA GLU A 188 3.46 -6.07 -10.03
C GLU A 188 4.26 -7.38 -10.10
N ASN A 189 3.57 -8.52 -10.26
CA ASN A 189 4.16 -9.86 -10.33
C ASN A 189 4.97 -10.26 -9.07
N LYS A 190 4.55 -9.78 -7.90
CA LYS A 190 5.13 -10.12 -6.59
C LYS A 190 4.44 -11.36 -6.02
N ILE A 191 4.62 -12.50 -6.69
CA ILE A 191 3.87 -13.73 -6.40
C ILE A 191 4.08 -14.21 -4.96
N GLU A 192 5.32 -14.19 -4.45
CA GLU A 192 5.59 -14.63 -3.09
C GLU A 192 4.96 -13.70 -2.04
N MET A 193 5.00 -12.38 -2.26
CA MET A 193 4.25 -11.41 -1.44
C MET A 193 2.73 -11.65 -1.52
N ALA A 194 2.17 -11.94 -2.70
CA ALA A 194 0.75 -12.23 -2.86
C ALA A 194 0.36 -13.51 -2.08
N LYS A 195 1.14 -14.59 -2.20
CA LYS A 195 0.96 -15.81 -1.40
C LYS A 195 1.05 -15.52 0.11
N PHE A 196 1.99 -14.69 0.53
CA PHE A 196 2.14 -14.25 1.91
C PHE A 196 0.88 -13.53 2.41
N LEU A 197 0.36 -12.56 1.64
CA LEU A 197 -0.86 -11.81 2.00
C LEU A 197 -2.09 -12.71 2.08
N VAL A 198 -2.27 -13.67 1.16
CA VAL A 198 -3.37 -14.66 1.24
C VAL A 198 -3.26 -15.48 2.51
N LYS A 199 -2.06 -15.97 2.85
CA LYS A 199 -1.82 -16.70 4.12
C LYS A 199 -2.09 -15.86 5.37
N MET A 200 -1.93 -14.54 5.28
CA MET A 200 -2.28 -13.61 6.36
C MET A 200 -3.79 -13.28 6.41
N GLY A 201 -4.60 -13.82 5.51
CA GLY A 201 -6.04 -13.65 5.47
C GLY A 201 -6.54 -12.47 4.62
N ALA A 202 -5.73 -11.99 3.66
CA ALA A 202 -6.19 -10.98 2.71
C ALA A 202 -7.36 -11.52 1.86
N ASN A 203 -8.35 -10.65 1.59
CA ASN A 203 -9.52 -11.02 0.81
C ASN A 203 -9.14 -11.30 -0.65
N ILE A 204 -9.34 -12.54 -1.10
CA ILE A 204 -9.07 -12.93 -2.49
C ILE A 204 -10.15 -12.46 -3.48
N HIS A 205 -11.37 -12.14 -3.02
CA HIS A 205 -12.50 -11.74 -3.87
C HIS A 205 -12.47 -10.24 -4.23
N VAL A 206 -11.28 -9.69 -4.45
CA VAL A 206 -11.07 -8.30 -4.87
C VAL A 206 -10.91 -8.21 -6.38
N PHE A 207 -11.31 -7.08 -6.95
CA PHE A 207 -11.22 -6.77 -8.36
C PHE A 207 -10.86 -5.30 -8.59
N ASP A 208 -10.29 -5.04 -9.77
CA ASP A 208 -9.99 -3.69 -10.25
C ASP A 208 -11.18 -3.04 -10.98
N ASP A 209 -11.00 -1.82 -11.50
CA ASP A 209 -12.03 -1.07 -12.21
C ASP A 209 -12.53 -1.75 -13.49
N MET A 210 -11.74 -2.67 -14.07
CA MET A 210 -12.14 -3.49 -15.23
C MET A 210 -12.83 -4.80 -14.81
N ARG A 211 -13.21 -4.91 -13.53
CA ARG A 211 -13.71 -6.14 -12.91
C ARG A 211 -12.78 -7.32 -13.19
N ARG A 212 -11.47 -7.14 -13.08
CA ARG A 212 -10.52 -8.26 -13.14
C ARG A 212 -10.22 -8.70 -11.72
N ASN A 213 -10.61 -9.92 -11.37
CA ASN A 213 -10.34 -10.48 -10.04
C ASN A 213 -8.88 -10.94 -9.88
N THR A 214 -8.48 -11.28 -8.66
CA THR A 214 -7.12 -11.78 -8.33
C THR A 214 -6.71 -12.99 -9.17
N LEU A 215 -7.63 -13.93 -9.46
CA LEU A 215 -7.36 -15.10 -10.30
C LEU A 215 -6.90 -14.69 -11.71
N LEU A 216 -7.53 -13.69 -12.33
CA LEU A 216 -7.13 -13.20 -13.65
C LEU A 216 -5.72 -12.62 -13.67
N TYR A 217 -5.29 -11.99 -12.58
CA TYR A 217 -3.90 -11.52 -12.46
C TYR A 217 -2.90 -12.67 -12.27
N ALA A 218 -3.24 -13.69 -11.47
CA ALA A 218 -2.40 -14.88 -11.33
C ALA A 218 -2.19 -15.62 -12.67
N ILE A 219 -3.25 -15.70 -13.48
CA ILE A 219 -3.21 -16.29 -14.83
C ILE A 219 -2.34 -15.44 -15.77
N ARG A 220 -2.43 -14.11 -15.71
CA ARG A 220 -1.62 -13.22 -16.57
C ARG A 220 -0.12 -13.50 -16.45
N TRP A 221 0.34 -13.85 -15.26
CA TRP A 221 1.76 -14.16 -14.99
C TRP A 221 2.10 -15.65 -15.10
N ASP A 222 1.14 -16.47 -15.50
CA ASP A 222 1.23 -17.94 -15.55
C ASP A 222 1.73 -18.58 -14.25
N SER A 223 1.36 -17.99 -13.10
CA SER A 223 1.79 -18.48 -11.80
C SER A 223 0.93 -19.66 -11.34
N LYS A 224 1.35 -20.88 -11.71
CA LYS A 224 0.67 -22.13 -11.36
C LYS A 224 0.36 -22.23 -9.87
N ASP A 225 1.34 -21.92 -9.02
CA ASP A 225 1.18 -22.00 -7.57
C ASP A 225 0.13 -21.02 -7.04
N MET A 226 0.12 -19.78 -7.54
CA MET A 226 -0.86 -18.78 -7.11
C MET A 226 -2.25 -19.14 -7.61
N VAL A 227 -2.37 -19.67 -8.84
CA VAL A 227 -3.64 -20.16 -9.39
C VAL A 227 -4.18 -21.30 -8.53
N ASN A 228 -3.37 -22.31 -8.21
CA ASN A 228 -3.78 -23.41 -7.33
C ASN A 228 -4.21 -22.89 -5.95
N LEU A 229 -3.39 -22.02 -5.33
CA LEU A 229 -3.72 -21.42 -4.03
C LEU A 229 -5.08 -20.71 -4.05
N LEU A 230 -5.35 -19.88 -5.06
CA LEU A 230 -6.61 -19.15 -5.15
C LEU A 230 -7.82 -20.09 -5.39
N LEU A 231 -7.66 -21.14 -6.19
CA LEU A 231 -8.69 -22.15 -6.43
C LEU A 231 -8.99 -22.98 -5.18
N ASP A 232 -7.96 -23.35 -4.42
CA ASP A 232 -8.07 -24.09 -3.16
C ASP A 232 -8.77 -23.24 -2.09
N GLU A 233 -8.50 -21.94 -2.04
CA GLU A 233 -9.20 -20.96 -1.18
C GLU A 233 -10.61 -20.61 -1.69
N GLY A 234 -11.06 -21.20 -2.81
CA GLY A 234 -12.44 -21.09 -3.27
C GLY A 234 -12.77 -19.81 -4.03
N ILE A 235 -11.81 -19.24 -4.77
CA ILE A 235 -12.10 -18.12 -5.68
C ILE A 235 -13.13 -18.50 -6.75
N ASP A 236 -13.99 -17.55 -7.13
CA ASP A 236 -14.93 -17.75 -8.24
C ASP A 236 -14.18 -17.83 -9.58
N PHE A 237 -14.01 -19.05 -10.06
CA PHE A 237 -13.41 -19.40 -11.34
C PHE A 237 -14.27 -18.98 -12.56
N PHE A 238 -15.58 -18.87 -12.41
CA PHE A 238 -16.52 -18.50 -13.49
C PHE A 238 -16.74 -16.99 -13.59
N PHE A 239 -16.10 -16.22 -12.72
CA PHE A 239 -16.19 -14.77 -12.70
C PHE A 239 -15.86 -14.17 -14.07
N ARG A 240 -16.65 -13.17 -14.45
CA ARG A 240 -16.54 -12.47 -15.72
C ARG A 240 -16.15 -11.02 -15.51
N ASP A 241 -15.14 -10.59 -16.26
CA ASP A 241 -14.75 -9.19 -16.30
C ASP A 241 -15.74 -8.33 -17.12
N VAL A 242 -15.43 -7.05 -17.29
CA VAL A 242 -16.28 -6.12 -18.08
C VAL A 242 -16.45 -6.52 -19.55
N PHE A 243 -15.59 -7.38 -20.10
CA PHE A 243 -15.68 -7.91 -21.45
C PHE A 243 -16.40 -9.27 -21.51
N GLY A 244 -16.84 -9.79 -20.36
CA GLY A 244 -17.44 -11.11 -20.24
C GLY A 244 -16.41 -12.25 -20.27
N TRP A 245 -15.12 -11.95 -20.13
CA TRP A 245 -14.06 -12.95 -20.19
C TRP A 245 -13.91 -13.67 -18.86
N THR A 246 -13.87 -15.00 -18.93
CA THR A 246 -13.61 -15.89 -17.80
C THR A 246 -12.12 -16.19 -17.66
N ALA A 247 -11.72 -16.72 -16.50
CA ALA A 247 -10.38 -17.23 -16.25
C ALA A 247 -9.87 -18.18 -17.35
N LEU A 248 -10.71 -19.15 -17.75
CA LEU A 248 -10.35 -20.11 -18.79
C LEU A 248 -10.11 -19.43 -20.15
N ARG A 249 -10.91 -18.43 -20.52
CA ARG A 249 -10.70 -17.67 -21.76
C ARG A 249 -9.38 -16.91 -21.73
N TYR A 250 -9.07 -16.24 -20.62
CA TYR A 250 -7.80 -15.55 -20.43
C TYR A 250 -6.60 -16.50 -20.61
N ALA A 251 -6.67 -17.72 -20.09
CA ALA A 251 -5.60 -18.71 -20.20
C ALA A 251 -5.48 -19.33 -21.61
N ILE A 252 -6.57 -19.40 -22.38
CA ILE A 252 -6.59 -19.92 -23.76
C ILE A 252 -6.06 -18.88 -24.75
N GLU A 253 -6.56 -17.65 -24.66
CA GLU A 253 -6.18 -16.54 -25.56
C GLU A 253 -4.79 -15.97 -25.20
N GLY A 254 -4.37 -16.12 -23.95
CA GLY A 254 -3.05 -15.74 -23.47
C GLY A 254 -1.97 -16.79 -23.72
N THR A 255 -0.75 -16.51 -23.24
CA THR A 255 0.39 -17.43 -23.30
C THR A 255 0.51 -18.35 -22.07
N SER A 256 -0.47 -18.32 -21.17
CA SER A 256 -0.45 -18.96 -19.85
C SER A 256 -0.77 -20.46 -19.88
N LYS A 257 0.12 -21.24 -20.52
CA LYS A 257 -0.07 -22.68 -20.73
C LYS A 257 -0.26 -23.43 -19.42
N GLY A 258 0.50 -23.06 -18.38
CA GLY A 258 0.43 -23.70 -17.07
C GLY A 258 -0.92 -23.52 -16.40
N SER A 259 -1.37 -22.28 -16.35
CA SER A 259 -2.66 -21.90 -15.81
C SER A 259 -3.78 -22.56 -16.61
N ARG A 260 -3.68 -22.60 -17.94
CA ARG A 260 -4.68 -23.25 -18.80
C ARG A 260 -4.89 -24.72 -18.44
N GLU A 261 -3.81 -25.49 -18.26
CA GLU A 261 -3.88 -26.89 -17.85
C GLU A 261 -4.59 -27.05 -16.50
N ILE A 262 -4.21 -26.25 -15.50
CA ILE A 262 -4.83 -26.27 -14.17
C ILE A 262 -6.33 -25.97 -14.27
N LEU A 263 -6.70 -24.91 -14.98
CA LEU A 263 -8.08 -24.49 -15.11
C LEU A 263 -8.94 -25.52 -15.86
N MET A 264 -8.42 -26.15 -16.92
CA MET A 264 -9.13 -27.23 -17.62
C MET A 264 -9.35 -28.45 -16.73
N ASN A 265 -8.33 -28.85 -15.96
CA ASN A 265 -8.44 -29.95 -15.01
C ASN A 265 -9.43 -29.64 -13.88
N TYR A 266 -9.41 -28.40 -13.37
CA TYR A 266 -10.32 -27.95 -12.31
C TYR A 266 -11.78 -27.92 -12.81
N ASP A 267 -12.01 -27.40 -14.01
CA ASP A 267 -13.32 -27.38 -14.67
C ASP A 267 -13.85 -28.79 -14.94
N GLU A 268 -12.99 -29.73 -15.34
CA GLU A 268 -13.35 -31.14 -15.46
C GLU A 268 -13.68 -31.79 -14.11
N MET A 269 -12.89 -31.50 -13.07
CA MET A 269 -13.16 -31.96 -11.70
C MET A 269 -14.54 -31.48 -11.22
N LEU A 270 -14.87 -30.20 -11.41
CA LEU A 270 -16.18 -29.64 -11.07
C LEU A 270 -17.31 -30.33 -11.83
N ARG A 271 -17.15 -30.59 -13.13
CA ARG A 271 -18.14 -31.33 -13.93
C ARG A 271 -18.39 -32.74 -13.41
N ARG A 272 -17.36 -33.45 -12.97
CA ARG A 272 -17.49 -34.80 -12.39
C ARG A 272 -18.26 -34.75 -11.07
N LYS A 273 -17.89 -33.86 -10.14
CA LYS A 273 -18.62 -33.63 -8.88
C LYS A 273 -20.10 -33.30 -9.11
N ASN A 274 -20.42 -32.50 -10.13
CA ASN A 274 -21.81 -32.15 -10.47
C ASN A 274 -22.63 -33.34 -11.00
N LYS A 275 -22.01 -34.35 -11.61
CA LYS A 275 -22.70 -35.59 -12.04
C LYS A 275 -23.01 -36.52 -10.85
N ASP A 276 -22.22 -36.42 -9.79
CA ASP A 276 -22.32 -37.27 -8.59
C ASP A 276 -23.26 -36.68 -7.50
N GLY A 277 -23.83 -35.49 -7.73
CA GLY A 277 -24.90 -34.89 -6.92
C GLY A 277 -24.43 -33.91 -5.84
N ILE A 278 -24.47 -32.61 -6.19
CA ILE A 278 -24.85 -31.39 -5.43
C ILE A 278 -24.18 -30.21 -6.18
N PRO A 279 -24.95 -29.36 -6.90
CA PRO A 279 -24.38 -28.19 -7.54
C PRO A 279 -24.18 -27.07 -6.51
N GLU A 280 -22.97 -26.91 -5.99
CA GLU A 280 -22.57 -25.72 -5.23
C GLU A 280 -21.82 -24.73 -6.14
N TYR A 281 -22.56 -24.07 -7.03
CA TYR A 281 -22.06 -22.83 -7.64
C TYR A 281 -22.35 -21.68 -6.68
N LYS A 282 -21.40 -21.31 -5.82
CA LYS A 282 -21.47 -20.06 -5.07
C LYS A 282 -21.16 -18.90 -6.01
N PHE A 283 -22.18 -18.41 -6.73
CA PHE A 283 -22.07 -17.13 -7.42
C PHE A 283 -21.92 -16.01 -6.39
N PHE A 284 -20.82 -15.26 -6.47
CA PHE A 284 -20.69 -14.00 -5.75
C PHE A 284 -21.49 -12.93 -6.50
N GLU A 285 -22.75 -12.72 -6.11
CA GLU A 285 -23.55 -11.60 -6.59
C GLU A 285 -23.14 -10.30 -5.87
N ASP A 286 -22.57 -9.37 -6.62
CA ASP A 286 -22.28 -8.02 -6.13
C ASP A 286 -23.58 -7.19 -6.08
N LYS A 287 -24.14 -7.02 -4.88
CA LYS A 287 -25.36 -6.23 -4.62
C LYS A 287 -25.14 -4.71 -4.64
N SER A 288 -23.98 -4.22 -5.09
CA SER A 288 -23.67 -2.78 -5.10
C SER A 288 -24.40 -1.96 -6.18
N LEU A 289 -25.13 -2.60 -7.10
CA LEU A 289 -25.81 -1.93 -8.22
C LEU A 289 -27.26 -1.47 -7.94
N ASP A 290 -27.86 -1.78 -6.79
CA ASP A 290 -29.26 -1.41 -6.50
C ASP A 290 -29.45 -0.17 -5.61
N LYS A 291 -28.41 0.65 -5.39
CA LYS A 291 -28.55 1.86 -4.55
C LYS A 291 -28.45 3.15 -5.37
N HIS A 292 -29.60 3.64 -5.81
CA HIS A 292 -29.80 5.07 -6.04
C HIS A 292 -29.49 5.85 -4.74
N PRO A 293 -28.90 7.06 -4.83
CA PRO A 293 -28.41 7.78 -3.66
C PRO A 293 -29.59 8.43 -2.95
N ASN A 294 -29.93 7.94 -1.74
CA ASN A 294 -30.47 8.69 -0.59
C ASN A 294 -31.11 7.74 0.45
N ASN A 295 -30.32 7.15 1.36
CA ASN A 295 -30.64 7.05 2.80
C ASN A 295 -29.49 6.42 3.61
N PRO A 296 -29.12 6.93 4.79
CA PRO A 296 -28.00 6.43 5.58
C PRO A 296 -28.51 5.54 6.72
N THR A 297 -28.58 4.22 6.52
CA THR A 297 -28.45 3.19 7.58
C THR A 297 -28.71 1.81 6.99
N SER A 298 -27.71 0.92 7.04
CA SER A 298 -27.92 -0.52 7.25
C SER A 298 -26.54 -1.19 7.27
N GLY A 299 -26.13 -1.67 8.45
CA GLY A 299 -24.94 -2.48 8.61
C GLY A 299 -25.06 -3.78 7.82
N SER A 300 -23.99 -4.14 7.12
CA SER A 300 -23.84 -5.45 6.50
C SER A 300 -23.05 -6.35 7.43
N THR A 301 -23.73 -7.34 8.02
CA THR A 301 -23.14 -8.51 8.65
C THR A 301 -22.44 -9.36 7.59
N PHE A 302 -21.12 -9.38 7.61
CA PHE A 302 -20.29 -10.33 6.88
C PHE A 302 -20.20 -11.65 7.66
N PRO A 303 -20.07 -12.81 6.99
CA PRO A 303 -19.81 -14.06 7.70
C PRO A 303 -18.46 -13.94 8.42
N LYS A 304 -18.46 -14.28 9.71
CA LYS A 304 -17.29 -14.21 10.59
C LYS A 304 -16.13 -15.00 9.96
N SER A 305 -15.03 -14.31 9.70
CA SER A 305 -13.74 -14.91 9.42
C SER A 305 -13.35 -15.83 10.59
N ASN A 306 -12.94 -17.05 10.26
CA ASN A 306 -12.40 -18.02 11.20
C ASN A 306 -11.29 -17.35 12.04
N GLU A 307 -11.45 -17.34 13.36
CA GLU A 307 -10.47 -16.84 14.32
C GLU A 307 -9.28 -17.80 14.40
N ASN A 308 -8.41 -17.78 13.39
CA ASN A 308 -7.07 -18.31 13.53
C ASN A 308 -6.13 -17.14 13.79
N ALA A 309 -5.98 -16.80 15.07
CA ALA A 309 -4.96 -15.86 15.52
C ALA A 309 -3.58 -16.42 15.13
N CYS A 310 -2.97 -15.86 14.08
CA CYS A 310 -1.56 -16.10 13.78
C CYS A 310 -0.74 -15.59 14.97
N LYS A 311 -0.18 -16.53 15.75
CA LYS A 311 0.76 -16.20 16.82
C LYS A 311 2.02 -15.61 16.20
N PHE A 312 2.29 -14.34 16.50
CA PHE A 312 3.48 -13.62 16.05
C PHE A 312 4.61 -13.78 17.08
N ASP A 313 5.19 -14.98 17.14
CA ASP A 313 6.36 -15.23 18.00
C ASP A 313 7.62 -14.83 17.22
N ASP A 314 8.16 -13.66 17.54
CA ASP A 314 9.54 -13.21 17.30
C ASP A 314 9.71 -11.88 18.06
N GLU A 315 10.13 -11.95 19.33
CA GLU A 315 10.54 -10.78 20.10
C GLU A 315 11.97 -10.40 19.70
N LEU A 316 12.10 -9.31 18.94
CA LEU A 316 13.34 -8.54 18.91
C LEU A 316 13.49 -7.84 20.26
N ASP A 317 14.57 -8.16 20.99
CA ASP A 317 14.90 -7.55 22.27
C ASP A 317 15.37 -6.10 22.07
N ILE A 318 14.40 -5.17 22.09
CA ILE A 318 14.63 -3.72 22.00
C ILE A 318 14.73 -3.11 23.42
N SER A 319 14.89 -3.92 24.47
CA SER A 319 14.97 -3.47 25.87
C SER A 319 16.09 -2.45 26.13
N LYS A 320 17.13 -2.44 25.28
CA LYS A 320 18.25 -1.47 25.36
C LYS A 320 17.85 -0.02 25.07
N TYR A 321 16.70 0.20 24.42
CA TYR A 321 16.19 1.55 24.11
C TYR A 321 15.05 2.00 25.04
N VAL A 322 14.59 1.10 25.92
CA VAL A 322 13.66 1.39 27.02
C VAL A 322 14.47 1.59 28.29
N LEU A 323 14.99 2.80 28.50
CA LEU A 323 15.51 3.20 29.81
C LEU A 323 15.05 4.62 30.16
N GLY A 324 14.41 4.72 31.32
CA GLY A 324 14.16 5.96 32.05
C GLY A 324 12.69 6.34 32.16
N THR A 325 11.94 5.66 33.03
CA THR A 325 10.85 6.34 33.74
C THR A 325 11.45 7.54 34.48
N CYS A 326 10.90 8.73 34.24
CA CYS A 326 11.32 9.93 34.98
C CYS A 326 11.05 9.72 36.48
N PRO A 327 12.00 10.04 37.39
CA PRO A 327 11.66 10.17 38.79
C PRO A 327 10.69 11.35 38.94
N ASN A 328 9.52 11.08 39.52
CA ASN A 328 8.60 12.10 40.00
C ASN A 328 9.36 13.02 40.97
N ASN A 329 9.73 14.22 40.52
CA ASN A 329 10.07 15.32 41.40
C ASN A 329 9.11 16.46 41.09
N ILE A 330 7.98 16.43 41.79
CA ILE A 330 7.04 17.54 41.86
C ILE A 330 7.23 18.19 43.23
N HIS A 331 7.57 19.47 43.17
CA HIS A 331 7.68 20.50 44.21
C HIS A 331 7.09 20.25 45.60
N GLY A 332 7.85 20.71 46.60
CA GLY A 332 7.34 21.08 47.92
C GLY A 332 8.37 21.90 48.71
N ALA A 333 8.56 23.17 48.34
CA ALA A 333 9.26 24.15 49.17
C ALA A 333 8.42 25.43 49.25
N GLY A 334 8.05 25.79 50.48
CA GLY A 334 7.49 27.10 50.85
C GLY A 334 6.04 27.07 51.29
N GLU A 335 5.78 26.92 52.59
CA GLU A 335 5.26 27.99 53.45
C GLU A 335 5.03 27.47 54.90
N GLU A 336 5.14 28.42 55.85
CA GLU A 336 4.78 28.39 57.28
C GLU A 336 5.82 27.87 58.31
N GLY A 337 6.17 28.77 59.25
CA GLY A 337 6.86 28.47 60.52
C GLY A 337 7.95 29.45 60.89
#